data_AF-A0A945LY92-F1
#
_entry.id   AF-A0A945LY92-F1
#
_cell.length_a   1.000
_cell.length_b   1.000
_cell.length_c   1.000
_cell.angle_alpha   90.00
_cell.angle_beta   90.00
_cell.angle_gamma   90.00
#
_symmetry.space_group_name_H-M   'P 1'
#
loop_
_entity.id
_entity.type
_entity.pdbx_description
1 polymer ?
#
loop_
_entity_poly.entity_id
_entity_poly.type
_entity_poly.pdbx_seq_one_letter_code
_entity_poly.pdbx_strand_id
1 'polypeptide(L)' 'MAEGDQLNEGDVPFMQRLLDNPFLLLFLGVTMPAVFYVIWGIMEVISIPVAN' A
#
# COMPACT_ATOMS: atom_id res chain seq x y z
N MET A 1 -23.59 -30.31 29.93
CA MET A 1 -23.53 -29.90 28.51
C MET A 1 -23.53 -28.38 28.55
N ALA A 2 -22.33 -27.80 28.60
CA ALA A 2 -22.14 -26.37 28.85
C ALA A 2 -22.43 -25.57 27.58
N GLU A 3 -23.09 -24.43 27.79
CA GLU A 3 -23.61 -23.49 26.82
C GLU A 3 -22.58 -23.02 25.79
N GLY A 4 -23.10 -22.65 24.62
CA GLY A 4 -22.35 -22.24 23.45
C GLY A 4 -21.40 -21.09 23.76
N ASP A 5 -20.12 -21.35 23.50
CA ASP A 5 -19.09 -20.36 23.36
C ASP A 5 -19.39 -19.58 22.06
N GLN A 6 -20.30 -18.61 22.15
CA GLN A 6 -20.50 -17.56 21.15
C GLN A 6 -19.25 -16.68 21.18
N LEU A 7 -18.14 -17.24 20.70
CA LEU A 7 -16.91 -16.51 20.46
C LEU A 7 -17.24 -15.50 19.38
N ASN A 8 -17.56 -14.28 19.83
CA ASN A 8 -17.55 -13.05 19.04
C ASN A 8 -16.82 -13.28 17.71
N GLU A 9 -17.56 -13.44 16.63
CA GLU A 9 -17.06 -13.21 15.27
C GLU A 9 -16.80 -11.70 15.13
N GLY A 10 -15.94 -11.18 16.01
CA GLY A 10 -15.61 -9.78 16.13
C GLY A 10 -15.09 -9.32 14.79
N ASP A 11 -15.72 -8.27 14.26
CA ASP A 11 -15.39 -7.66 12.98
C ASP A 11 -13.87 -7.59 12.82
N VAL A 12 -13.35 -8.34 11.84
CA VAL A 12 -11.91 -8.34 11.56
C VAL A 12 -11.50 -6.88 11.32
N PRO A 13 -10.59 -6.32 12.15
CA PRO A 13 -10.24 -4.92 12.08
C PRO A 13 -9.73 -4.58 10.68
N PHE A 14 -10.12 -3.40 10.18
CA PHE A 14 -9.84 -2.96 8.81
C PHE A 14 -8.36 -3.08 8.43
N MET A 15 -7.46 -2.76 9.36
CA MET A 15 -6.03 -2.84 9.12
C MET A 15 -5.55 -4.29 8.91
N GLN A 16 -6.13 -5.28 9.61
CA GLN A 16 -5.82 -6.69 9.37
C GLN A 16 -6.26 -7.08 7.95
N ARG A 17 -7.51 -6.78 7.56
CA ARG A 17 -7.98 -7.05 6.18
C ARG A 17 -7.13 -6.40 5.09
N LEU A 18 -6.60 -5.20 5.35
CA LEU A 18 -5.71 -4.51 4.41
C LEU A 18 -4.34 -5.21 4.30
N LEU A 19 -3.78 -5.66 5.41
CA LEU A 19 -2.49 -6.36 5.48
C LEU A 19 -2.59 -7.87 5.18
N ASP A 20 -3.79 -8.45 5.15
CA ASP A 20 -4.01 -9.85 4.81
C ASP A 20 -4.16 -10.07 3.30
N ASN A 21 -4.29 -9.00 2.50
CA ASN A 21 -4.41 -9.08 1.06
C ASN A 21 -3.03 -8.93 0.38
N PRO A 22 -2.40 -10.04 -0.08
CA PRO A 22 -1.05 -10.00 -0.66
C PRO A 22 -0.97 -9.17 -1.94
N PHE A 23 -2.04 -9.07 -2.74
CA PHE A 23 -2.05 -8.26 -3.95
C PHE A 23 -2.09 -6.76 -3.64
N LEU A 24 -2.80 -6.36 -2.58
CA LEU A 24 -2.81 -4.98 -2.11
C LEU A 24 -1.44 -4.56 -1.58
N LEU A 25 -0.79 -5.43 -0.81
CA LEU A 25 0.59 -5.22 -0.35
C LEU A 25 1.60 -5.16 -1.50
N LEU A 26 1.48 -6.06 -2.48
CA LEU A 26 2.33 -6.04 -3.67
C LEU A 26 2.12 -4.76 -4.47
N PHE A 27 0.86 -4.38 -4.72
CA PHE A 27 0.52 -3.16 -5.42
C PHE A 27 1.11 -1.94 -4.72
N LEU A 28 0.93 -1.81 -3.40
CA LEU A 28 1.51 -0.71 -2.63
C LEU A 28 3.04 -0.74 -2.66
N GLY A 29 3.64 -1.93 -2.54
CA GLY A 29 5.08 -2.14 -2.54
C GLY A 29 5.76 -1.81 -3.87
N VAL A 30 5.09 -2.01 -5.01
CA VAL A 30 5.61 -1.63 -6.33
C VAL A 30 5.25 -0.19 -6.69
N THR A 31 4.03 0.24 -6.36
CA THR A 31 3.53 1.59 -6.70
C THR A 31 4.27 2.67 -5.94
N MET A 32 4.59 2.46 -4.66
CA MET A 32 5.37 3.42 -3.87
C MET A 32 6.69 3.81 -4.53
N PRO A 33 7.66 2.89 -4.74
CA PRO A 33 8.92 3.25 -5.39
C PRO A 33 8.71 3.73 -6.83
N ALA A 34 7.76 3.16 -7.59
CA ALA A 34 7.48 3.60 -8.96
C ALA A 34 7.08 5.08 -9.01
N VAL A 35 6.12 5.51 -8.20
CA VAL A 35 5.69 6.91 -8.13
C VAL A 35 6.82 7.81 -7.65
N PHE A 36 7.56 7.40 -6.62
CA PHE A 36 8.72 8.14 -6.13
C PHE A 36 9.76 8.37 -7.23
N TYR A 37 10.17 7.33 -7.94
CA TYR A 37 11.16 7.44 -9.02
C TYR A 37 10.65 8.20 -10.23
N VAL A 38 9.36 8.09 -10.57
CA VAL A 38 8.77 8.88 -11.66
C VAL A 38 8.80 10.37 -11.31
N ILE A 39 8.33 10.76 -10.12
CA ILE A 39 8.34 12.16 -9.69
C ILE A 39 9.78 12.67 -9.64
N TRP A 40 10.69 11.91 -9.05
CA TRP A 40 12.10 12.27 -8.97
C TRP A 40 12.71 12.44 -10.37
N GLY A 41 12.46 11.51 -11.29
CA GLY A 41 12.93 11.60 -12.67
C GLY A 41 12.35 12.79 -13.44
N ILE A 42 11.08 13.14 -13.22
CA ILE A 42 10.47 14.34 -13.80
C ILE A 42 11.16 15.61 -13.26
N MET A 43 11.39 15.67 -11.95
CA MET A 43 12.10 16.79 -11.32
C MET A 43 13.52 16.95 -11.90
N GLU A 44 14.24 15.84 -12.10
CA GLU A 44 15.55 15.82 -12.73
C GLU A 44 15.49 16.41 -14.14
N VAL A 45 14.58 15.92 -14.99
CA VAL A 45 14.43 16.36 -16.38
C VAL A 45 14.12 17.86 -16.48
N ILE A 46 13.22 18.37 -15.64
CA ILE A 46 12.84 19.80 -15.64
C ILE A 46 14.00 20.70 -15.17
N SER A 47 14.89 20.17 -14.31
CA SER A 47 16.02 20.93 -13.78
C SER A 47 17.19 21.06 -14.77
N ILE A 48 17.21 20.27 -15.85
CA ILE A 48 18.24 20.36 -16.88
C ILE A 48 18.09 21.69 -17.63
N PRO A 49 19.07 22.60 -17.55
CA PRO A 49 19.01 23.85 -18.28
C PRO A 49 19.12 23.56 -19.78
N VAL A 50 18.18 24.10 -20.56
CA VAL A 50 18.26 24.04 -22.01
C VAL A 50 19.40 24.96 -22.44
N ALA A 51 20.49 24.36 -22.95
CA ALA A 51 21.60 25.13 -23.50
C ALA A 51 21.08 25.94 -24.70
N ASN A 52 21.23 27.26 -24.62
CA ASN A 52 20.95 28.20 -25.70
C ASN A 52 22.18 28.41 -26.57
#